data_AF-A0A519WW58-F1
#
_entry.id   AF-A0A519WW58-F1
#
_cell.length_a   1.000
_cell.length_b   1.000
_cell.length_c   1.000
_cell.angle_alpha   90.00
_cell.angle_beta   90.00
_cell.angle_gamma   90.00
#
_symmetry.space_group_name_H-M   'P 1'
#
loop_
_entity.id
_entity.type
_entity.pdbx_description
1 polymer ?
#
loop_
_entity_poly.entity_id
_entity_poly.type
_entity_poly.pdbx_seq_one_letter_code
_entity_poly.pdbx_strand_id
1 'polypeptide(L)' 'SNLDIGKMDSIFIDEDDTIPNKLGVKGIGEVGIVGVAAAIANAIFNATGKRVRNLPITPDKLL' A
#
# COMPACT_ATOMS: atom_id res chain seq x y z
N SER A 1 17.83 -1.47 -15.17
CA SER A 1 16.54 -0.76 -15.12
C SER A 1 15.82 -1.22 -13.86
N ASN A 2 15.08 -0.34 -13.17
CA ASN A 2 14.48 -0.54 -11.85
C ASN A 2 15.36 -0.11 -10.65
N LEU A 3 15.66 1.18 -10.54
CA LEU A 3 16.45 1.75 -9.43
C LEU A 3 15.58 2.19 -8.25
N ASP A 4 14.27 2.32 -8.44
CA ASP A 4 13.35 2.93 -7.47
C ASP A 4 12.63 1.91 -6.57
N ILE A 5 12.73 0.61 -6.88
CA ILE A 5 12.09 -0.45 -6.08
C ILE A 5 13.01 -0.85 -4.93
N GLY A 6 12.55 -0.56 -3.71
CA GLY A 6 13.19 -0.99 -2.47
C GLY A 6 12.85 -2.44 -2.08
N LYS A 7 13.23 -2.82 -0.85
CA LYS A 7 12.86 -4.11 -0.27
C LYS A 7 11.33 -4.20 -0.13
N MET A 8 10.75 -5.30 -0.59
CA MET A 8 9.33 -5.61 -0.44
C MET A 8 9.20 -6.97 0.24
N ASP A 9 8.34 -7.04 1.25
CA ASP A 9 7.95 -8.29 1.90
C ASP A 9 6.42 -8.43 1.80
N SER A 10 5.94 -9.66 1.63
CA SER A 10 4.52 -9.98 1.65
C SER A 10 4.24 -11.12 2.62
N ILE A 11 3.10 -11.02 3.29
CA ILE A 11 2.65 -12.01 4.26
C ILE A 11 1.24 -12.40 3.87
N PHE A 12 0.99 -13.71 3.76
CA PHE A 12 -0.35 -14.24 3.61
C PHE A 12 -0.89 -14.56 5.00
N ILE A 13 -2.12 -14.12 5.24
CA ILE A 13 -2.85 -14.48 6.45
C ILE A 13 -3.51 -15.83 6.17
N ASP A 14 -3.27 -16.80 7.04
CA ASP A 14 -3.95 -18.09 6.97
C ASP A 14 -5.35 -17.96 7.54
N GLU A 15 -6.36 -18.14 6.70
CA GLU A 15 -7.77 -17.98 7.05
C GLU A 15 -8.59 -19.03 6.29
N ASP A 16 -9.43 -19.78 7.01
CA ASP A 16 -10.45 -20.63 6.42
C ASP A 16 -11.78 -19.88 6.39
N ASP A 17 -12.18 -19.41 5.19
CA ASP A 17 -13.42 -18.68 5.00
C ASP A 17 -14.23 -19.22 3.81
N THR A 18 -15.14 -20.13 4.11
CA THR A 18 -16.05 -20.76 3.13
C THR A 18 -17.34 -19.98 2.89
N ILE A 19 -17.54 -18.81 3.55
CA ILE A 19 -18.76 -17.99 3.40
C ILE A 19 -18.91 -17.48 1.95
N PRO A 20 -17.88 -16.90 1.30
CA PRO A 20 -18.02 -16.34 -0.05
C PRO A 20 -18.07 -17.42 -1.14
N ASN A 21 -17.37 -18.55 -0.94
CA ASN A 21 -17.37 -19.69 -1.86
C ASN A 21 -16.86 -20.97 -1.18
N LYS A 22 -17.25 -22.12 -1.74
CA LYS A 22 -16.89 -23.45 -1.23
C LYS A 22 -15.38 -23.75 -1.23
N LEU A 23 -14.60 -23.02 -2.01
CA LEU A 23 -13.15 -23.23 -2.13
C LEU A 23 -12.37 -22.46 -1.06
N GLY A 24 -13.01 -21.55 -0.31
CA GLY A 24 -12.34 -20.74 0.70
C GLY A 24 -11.43 -19.64 0.12
N VAL A 25 -11.47 -19.39 -1.19
CA VAL A 25 -10.50 -18.50 -1.85
C VAL A 25 -11.04 -17.09 -2.02
N LYS A 26 -10.14 -16.09 -2.01
CA LYS A 26 -10.49 -14.67 -2.22
C LYS A 26 -9.58 -14.05 -3.27
N GLY A 27 -10.09 -13.04 -3.98
CA GLY A 27 -9.28 -12.26 -4.92
C GLY A 27 -8.37 -11.28 -4.18
N ILE A 28 -7.09 -11.21 -4.57
CA ILE A 28 -6.10 -10.33 -3.92
C ILE A 28 -5.45 -9.30 -4.86
N GLY A 29 -5.70 -9.39 -6.17
CA GLY A 29 -5.04 -8.57 -7.19
C GLY A 29 -5.21 -7.06 -6.98
N GLU A 30 -6.39 -6.62 -6.55
CA GLU A 30 -6.66 -5.21 -6.26
C GLU A 30 -6.26 -4.85 -4.82
N VAL A 31 -6.55 -5.72 -3.86
CA VAL A 31 -6.34 -5.46 -2.41
C VAL A 31 -4.88 -5.09 -2.11
N GLY A 32 -3.92 -5.72 -2.81
CA GLY A 32 -2.50 -5.46 -2.61
C GLY A 32 -2.06 -4.02 -2.88
N ILE A 33 -2.78 -3.26 -3.71
CA ILE A 33 -2.40 -1.88 -4.08
C ILE A 33 -3.22 -0.79 -3.38
N VAL A 34 -4.44 -1.10 -2.91
CA VAL A 34 -5.41 -0.11 -2.38
C VAL A 34 -4.80 0.79 -1.29
N GLY A 35 -4.01 0.23 -0.37
CA GLY A 35 -3.43 0.97 0.75
C GLY A 35 -2.08 1.66 0.48
N VAL A 36 -1.42 1.37 -0.65
CA VAL A 36 0.01 1.68 -0.83
C VAL A 36 0.28 3.18 -0.85
N ALA A 37 -0.48 3.95 -1.65
CA ALA A 37 -0.29 5.40 -1.74
C ALA A 37 -0.54 6.11 -0.39
N ALA A 38 -1.54 5.66 0.37
CA ALA A 38 -1.86 6.21 1.69
C ALA A 38 -0.78 5.86 2.72
N ALA A 39 -0.25 4.64 2.70
CA ALA A 39 0.86 4.22 3.57
C ALA A 39 2.11 5.08 3.32
N ILE A 40 2.49 5.30 2.05
CA ILE A 40 3.61 6.17 1.68
C ILE A 40 3.34 7.62 2.12
N ALA A 41 2.13 8.14 1.89
CA ALA A 41 1.77 9.49 2.33
C ALA A 41 1.87 9.66 3.85
N ASN A 42 1.51 8.64 4.62
CA ASN A 42 1.64 8.62 6.08
C ASN A 42 3.11 8.57 6.51
N ALA A 43 3.96 7.80 5.83
CA ALA A 43 5.39 7.78 6.08
C ALA A 43 6.03 9.15 5.83
N ILE A 44 5.66 9.84 4.74
CA ILE A 44 6.12 11.21 4.45
C ILE A 44 5.67 12.17 5.55
N PHE A 45 4.41 12.11 5.97
CA PHE A 45 3.91 12.95 7.06
C PHE A 45 4.66 12.68 8.37
N ASN A 46 4.91 11.41 8.70
CA ASN A 46 5.68 11.03 9.89
C ASN A 46 7.13 11.56 9.84
N ALA A 47 7.76 11.55 8.66
CA ALA A 47 9.13 12.00 8.48
C ALA A 47 9.29 13.53 8.45
N THR A 48 8.27 14.26 7.98
CA THR A 48 8.39 15.70 7.66
C THR A 48 7.44 16.62 8.43
N GLY A 49 6.41 16.07 9.08
CA GLY A 49 5.28 16.82 9.64
C GLY A 49 4.36 17.47 8.59
N LYS A 50 4.69 17.42 7.29
CA LYS A 50 3.90 18.01 6.20
C LYS A 50 2.86 17.03 5.68
N ARG A 51 1.57 17.39 5.75
CA ARG A 51 0.45 16.54 5.30
C ARG A 51 0.00 16.95 3.89
N VAL A 52 0.39 16.18 2.89
CA VAL A 52 -0.05 16.36 1.49
C VAL A 52 -1.27 15.47 1.20
N ARG A 53 -2.37 16.08 0.72
CA ARG A 53 -3.62 15.36 0.38
C ARG A 53 -3.86 15.24 -1.13
N ASN A 54 -3.09 15.95 -1.94
CA ASN A 54 -3.20 15.95 -3.41
C ASN A 54 -2.04 15.17 -4.02
N LEU A 55 -2.31 13.96 -4.50
CA LEU A 55 -1.34 13.10 -5.17
C LEU A 55 -1.04 13.59 -6.61
N PRO A 56 0.12 13.24 -7.21
CA PRO A 56 1.27 12.57 -6.59
C PRO A 56 2.01 13.48 -5.59
N ILE A 57 2.70 12.91 -4.60
CA ILE A 57 3.50 13.70 -3.64
C ILE A 57 4.89 13.91 -4.23
N THR A 58 5.08 15.04 -4.91
CA THR A 58 6.34 15.45 -5.53
C THR A 58 7.17 16.32 -4.57
N PRO A 59 8.51 16.42 -4.74
CA PRO A 59 9.37 17.19 -3.83
C PRO A 59 8.95 18.65 -3.64
N ASP A 60 8.46 19.32 -4.68
CA ASP A 60 7.94 20.71 -4.62
C ASP A 60 6.78 20.89 -3.62
N LYS A 61 6.01 19.83 -3.35
CA LYS A 61 4.94 19.85 -2.34
C LYS A 61 5.44 19.73 -0.90
N LEU A 62 6.74 19.46 -0.72
CA LEU A 62 7.41 19.31 0.57
C LEU A 62 8.44 20.41 0.84
N LEU A 63 8.70 21.32 -0.11
CA LEU A 63 9.56 22.48 0.09
C LEU A 63 8.84 23.58 0.88
#